data_AF-A0A1B6J676-F1
#
_entry.id   AF-A0A1B6J676-F1
#
_cell.length_a   1.000
_cell.length_b   1.000
_cell.length_c   1.000
_cell.angle_alpha   90.00
_cell.angle_beta   90.00
_cell.angle_gamma   90.00
#
_symmetry.space_group_name_H-M   'P 1'
#
loop_
_entity.id
_entity.type
_entity.pdbx_description
1 polymer ?
#
loop_
_entity_poly.entity_id
_entity_poly.type
_entity_poly.pdbx_seq_one_letter_code
_entity_poly.pdbx_strand_id
1 'polypeptide(L)'
;YEGRGMELSDLIVYDGRLLSFDDKTGLVYELDLETKKAIPWIYLGAGNGISTKGQKSEWATKREGLLYVGSSGNELIKDGVAFNKDMLWVKVITPEGLVTTENWEDRYDALRK
;
A
#
# COMPACT_ATOMS: atom_id res chain seq x y z
N TYR A 1 -12.43 7.24 -3.74
CA TYR A 1 -11.74 8.51 -3.39
C TYR A 1 -11.79 9.41 -4.61
N GLU A 2 -12.37 10.61 -4.50
CA GLU A 2 -12.51 11.56 -5.63
C GLU A 2 -13.15 10.94 -6.90
N GLY A 3 -14.20 10.13 -6.72
CA GLY A 3 -14.89 9.46 -7.83
C GLY A 3 -14.15 8.25 -8.43
N ARG A 4 -12.98 7.88 -7.92
CA ARG A 4 -12.19 6.72 -8.36
C ARG A 4 -12.10 5.64 -7.30
N GLY A 5 -11.95 4.39 -7.72
CA GLY A 5 -11.77 3.22 -6.86
C GLY A 5 -11.72 1.94 -7.70
N MET A 6 -11.42 0.82 -7.04
CA MET A 6 -11.19 -0.47 -7.71
C MET A 6 -10.06 -0.42 -8.76
N GLU A 7 -9.08 0.48 -8.58
CA GLU A 7 -7.86 0.50 -9.38
C GLU A 7 -6.83 -0.41 -8.70
N LEU A 8 -7.05 -1.72 -8.88
CA LEU A 8 -6.33 -2.79 -8.22
C LEU A 8 -4.91 -2.95 -8.79
N SER A 9 -3.90 -2.78 -7.94
CA SER A 9 -2.51 -2.59 -8.40
C SER A 9 -1.55 -3.74 -8.09
N ASP A 10 -1.95 -4.71 -7.25
CA ASP A 10 -1.20 -5.96 -7.04
C ASP A 10 -2.15 -7.08 -6.55
N LEU A 11 -1.67 -8.33 -6.53
CA LEU A 11 -2.41 -9.52 -6.10
C LEU A 11 -1.52 -10.48 -5.32
N ILE A 12 -1.88 -10.81 -4.08
CA ILE A 12 -1.07 -11.68 -3.22
C ILE A 12 -1.92 -12.61 -2.35
N VAL A 13 -1.42 -13.82 -2.09
CA VAL A 13 -1.98 -14.70 -1.04
C VAL A 13 -1.25 -14.47 0.28
N TYR A 14 -2.00 -14.05 1.30
CA TYR A 14 -1.50 -13.74 2.63
C TYR A 14 -2.47 -14.26 3.70
N ASP A 15 -1.97 -15.04 4.65
CA ASP A 15 -2.76 -15.64 5.74
C ASP A 15 -4.06 -16.33 5.27
N GLY A 16 -3.97 -17.11 4.19
CA GLY A 16 -5.12 -17.79 3.60
C GLY A 16 -6.10 -16.90 2.81
N ARG A 17 -5.88 -15.58 2.78
CA ARG A 17 -6.68 -14.60 2.01
C ARG A 17 -6.02 -14.30 0.67
N LEU A 18 -6.83 -14.18 -0.39
CA LEU A 18 -6.39 -13.59 -1.66
C LEU A 18 -6.64 -12.08 -1.59
N LEU A 19 -5.59 -11.26 -1.60
CA LEU A 19 -5.67 -9.83 -1.36
C LEU A 19 -5.32 -9.01 -2.60
N SER A 20 -6.02 -7.90 -2.81
CA SER A 20 -5.69 -6.88 -3.80
C SER A 20 -5.87 -5.47 -3.26
N PHE A 21 -5.20 -4.49 -3.86
CA PHE A 21 -4.97 -3.16 -3.28
C PHE A 21 -5.46 -2.07 -4.22
N ASP A 22 -6.44 -1.27 -3.78
CA ASP A 22 -6.95 -0.13 -4.56
C ASP A 22 -6.05 1.11 -4.33
N ASP A 23 -5.32 1.52 -5.36
CA ASP A 23 -4.34 2.61 -5.30
C ASP A 23 -4.97 4.02 -5.17
N LYS A 24 -6.30 4.13 -5.25
CA LYS A 24 -7.01 5.41 -5.02
C LYS A 24 -7.54 5.53 -3.63
N THR A 25 -8.18 4.48 -3.15
CA THR A 25 -8.83 4.52 -1.84
C THR A 25 -7.86 4.13 -0.72
N GLY A 26 -6.81 3.38 -1.00
CA GLY A 26 -5.95 2.75 0.01
C GLY A 26 -6.62 1.57 0.70
N LEU A 27 -7.79 1.10 0.22
CA LEU A 27 -8.42 -0.10 0.74
C LEU A 27 -7.72 -1.35 0.21
N VAL A 28 -7.48 -2.29 1.12
CA VAL A 28 -7.13 -3.67 0.80
C VAL A 28 -8.41 -4.49 0.78
N TYR A 29 -8.60 -5.21 -0.31
CA TYR A 29 -9.74 -6.10 -0.50
C TYR A 29 -9.29 -7.55 -0.39
N GLU A 30 -10.05 -8.34 0.36
CA GLU A 30 -10.07 -9.79 0.20
C GLU A 30 -10.97 -10.15 -0.98
N LEU A 31 -10.42 -10.93 -1.92
CA LEU A 31 -11.12 -11.43 -3.08
C LEU A 31 -11.63 -12.84 -2.80
N ASP A 32 -12.91 -12.93 -2.47
CA ASP A 32 -13.61 -14.21 -2.36
C ASP A 32 -14.01 -14.69 -3.76
N LEU A 33 -13.34 -15.75 -4.22
CA LEU A 33 -13.55 -16.32 -5.55
C LEU A 33 -14.82 -17.17 -5.65
N GLU A 34 -15.33 -17.70 -4.54
CA GLU A 34 -16.56 -18.48 -4.52
C GLU A 34 -17.77 -17.55 -4.68
N THR A 35 -17.81 -16.48 -3.89
CA THR A 35 -18.91 -15.50 -3.94
C THR A 35 -18.71 -14.40 -4.97
N LYS A 36 -17.50 -14.31 -5.57
CA LYS A 36 -17.08 -13.29 -6.54
C LYS A 36 -17.21 -11.87 -5.97
N LYS A 37 -16.81 -11.68 -4.72
CA LYS A 37 -16.89 -10.40 -4.00
C LYS A 37 -15.50 -9.89 -3.66
N ALA A 38 -15.35 -8.56 -3.71
CA ALA A 38 -14.23 -7.85 -3.10
C ALA A 38 -14.71 -7.30 -1.74
N ILE A 39 -14.20 -7.87 -0.66
CA ILE A 39 -14.59 -7.55 0.72
C ILE A 39 -13.52 -6.62 1.30
N PRO A 40 -13.85 -5.37 1.70
CA PRO A 40 -12.89 -4.50 2.34
C PRO A 40 -12.36 -5.14 3.63
N TRP A 41 -11.04 -5.22 3.77
CA TRP A 41 -10.40 -5.77 4.96
C TRP A 41 -9.81 -4.67 5.84
N ILE A 42 -8.88 -3.87 5.29
CA ILE A 42 -8.16 -2.81 6.01
C ILE A 42 -7.93 -1.59 5.12
N TYR A 43 -7.74 -0.44 5.75
CA TYR A 43 -7.40 0.82 5.10
C TYR A 43 -5.93 1.20 5.36
N LEU A 44 -5.23 1.62 4.30
CA LEU A 44 -3.85 2.08 4.36
C LEU A 44 -3.81 3.59 4.09
N GLY A 45 -3.50 4.39 5.10
CA GLY A 45 -3.29 5.83 4.94
C GLY A 45 -1.96 6.14 4.24
N ALA A 46 -1.91 7.22 3.46
CA ALA A 46 -0.69 7.67 2.78
C ALA A 46 0.44 8.04 3.76
N GLY A 47 1.69 7.95 3.29
CA GLY A 47 2.88 8.34 4.04
C GLY A 47 3.03 7.58 5.36
N ASN A 48 3.27 8.31 6.44
CA ASN A 48 3.42 7.74 7.78
C ASN A 48 2.12 7.14 8.37
N GLY A 49 1.00 7.25 7.67
CA GLY A 49 -0.30 6.72 8.09
C GLY A 49 -1.21 7.73 8.80
N ILE A 50 -0.71 8.93 9.13
CA ILE A 50 -1.50 10.02 9.70
C ILE A 50 -2.03 10.89 8.54
N SER A 51 -2.96 10.33 7.77
CA SER A 51 -3.52 10.98 6.58
C SER A 51 -4.95 10.51 6.32
N THR A 52 -5.78 11.39 5.76
CA THR A 52 -7.10 11.04 5.24
C THR A 52 -7.05 10.55 3.79
N LYS A 53 -5.89 10.68 3.13
CA LYS A 53 -5.63 10.17 1.78
C LYS A 53 -5.19 8.72 1.85
N GLY A 54 -5.73 7.88 0.98
CA GLY A 54 -5.30 6.50 0.82
C GLY A 54 -3.88 6.39 0.27
N GLN A 55 -3.15 5.36 0.69
CA GLN A 55 -1.88 5.01 0.09
C GLN A 55 -2.09 4.57 -1.36
N LYS A 56 -1.29 5.15 -2.26
CA LYS A 56 -1.18 4.71 -3.66
C LYS A 56 -0.33 3.44 -3.73
N SER A 57 -0.93 2.32 -3.37
CA SER A 57 -0.25 1.02 -3.31
C SER A 57 0.07 0.53 -4.71
N GLU A 58 1.32 0.13 -4.95
CA GLU A 58 1.83 -0.32 -6.26
C GLU A 58 2.41 -1.72 -6.22
N TRP A 59 2.79 -2.20 -5.02
CA TRP A 59 3.32 -3.54 -4.84
C TRP A 59 3.01 -4.08 -3.45
N ALA A 60 2.94 -5.40 -3.36
CA ALA A 60 2.82 -6.15 -2.13
C ALA A 60 3.77 -7.35 -2.12
N THR A 61 4.36 -7.64 -0.97
CA THR A 61 5.15 -8.85 -0.76
C THR A 61 5.00 -9.36 0.66
N LYS A 62 5.44 -10.57 0.93
CA LYS A 62 5.44 -11.13 2.28
C LYS A 62 6.85 -11.49 2.72
N ARG A 63 7.16 -11.19 3.98
CA ARG A 63 8.44 -11.53 4.60
C ARG A 63 8.19 -11.83 6.07
N GLU A 64 8.74 -12.95 6.54
CA GLU A 64 8.72 -13.33 7.97
C GLU A 64 7.30 -13.32 8.57
N GLY A 65 6.30 -13.76 7.79
CA GLY A 65 4.91 -13.81 8.23
C GLY A 65 4.16 -12.47 8.21
N LEU A 66 4.80 -11.39 7.76
CA LEU A 66 4.19 -10.07 7.63
C LEU A 66 3.97 -9.71 6.16
N LEU A 67 2.91 -8.95 5.90
CA LEU A 67 2.60 -8.37 4.60
C LEU A 67 3.19 -6.96 4.51
N TYR A 68 3.98 -6.72 3.47
CA TYR A 68 4.58 -5.44 3.13
C TYR A 68 3.85 -4.86 1.92
N VAL A 69 3.42 -3.61 1.99
CA VAL A 69 2.72 -2.92 0.90
C VAL A 69 3.36 -1.55 0.69
N GLY A 70 3.94 -1.33 -0.49
CA GLY A 70 4.58 -0.07 -0.83
C GLY A 70 3.91 0.66 -1.99
N SER A 71 4.35 1.91 -2.16
CA SER A 71 3.98 2.75 -3.29
C SER A 71 5.11 2.73 -4.35
N SER A 72 5.13 3.70 -5.26
CA SER A 72 6.11 3.78 -6.35
C SER A 72 7.57 4.00 -5.93
N GLY A 73 7.84 4.33 -4.67
CA GLY A 73 9.21 4.51 -4.18
C GLY A 73 9.90 5.76 -4.70
N ASN A 74 9.15 6.80 -5.06
CA ASN A 74 9.69 8.08 -5.56
C ASN A 74 9.10 9.29 -4.83
N GLU A 75 9.85 10.37 -4.70
CA GLU A 75 9.33 11.65 -4.23
C GLU A 75 8.40 12.29 -5.27
N LEU A 76 7.43 13.06 -4.81
CA LEU A 76 6.74 14.00 -5.69
C LEU A 76 7.56 15.27 -5.79
N ILE A 77 7.92 15.61 -7.03
CA ILE A 77 8.76 16.76 -7.37
C ILE A 77 7.88 17.84 -7.99
N LYS A 78 8.08 19.09 -7.56
CA LYS A 78 7.51 20.29 -8.17
C LYS A 78 8.61 21.32 -8.31
N ASP A 79 8.77 21.87 -9.51
CA ASP A 79 9.80 22.89 -9.82
C ASP A 79 11.23 22.45 -9.42
N GLY A 80 11.54 21.15 -9.61
CA GLY A 80 12.85 20.57 -9.27
C GLY A 80 13.07 20.28 -7.78
N VAL A 81 12.08 20.55 -6.92
CA VAL A 81 12.16 20.33 -5.47
C VAL A 81 11.20 19.23 -5.04
N ALA A 82 11.70 18.27 -4.26
CA ALA A 82 10.86 17.27 -3.61
C ALA A 82 9.97 17.94 -2.55
N PHE A 83 8.65 17.88 -2.71
CA PHE A 83 7.69 18.50 -1.79
C PHE A 83 6.86 17.49 -1.00
N ASN A 84 6.86 16.22 -1.41
CA ASN A 84 6.17 15.15 -0.69
C ASN A 84 6.91 13.82 -0.87
N LYS A 85 7.01 13.06 0.23
CA LYS A 85 7.75 11.79 0.33
C LYS A 85 6.84 10.61 0.72
N ASP A 86 5.52 10.77 0.60
CA ASP A 86 4.57 9.77 1.08
C ASP A 86 4.74 8.41 0.38
N MET A 87 5.16 8.42 -0.88
CA MET A 87 5.36 7.21 -1.69
C MET A 87 6.65 6.46 -1.33
N LEU A 88 7.47 6.99 -0.41
CA LEU A 88 8.63 6.31 0.17
C LEU A 88 8.28 5.49 1.42
N TRP A 89 7.06 5.58 1.92
CA TRP A 89 6.62 4.82 3.09
C TRP A 89 6.06 3.46 2.67
N VAL A 90 6.32 2.45 3.50
CA VAL A 90 5.83 1.08 3.34
C VAL A 90 4.97 0.71 4.54
N LYS A 91 3.85 0.01 4.28
CA LYS A 91 2.99 -0.55 5.32
C LYS A 91 3.44 -1.96 5.64
N VAL A 92 3.51 -2.27 6.92
CA VAL A 92 3.80 -3.61 7.44
C VAL A 92 2.62 -4.08 8.25
N ILE A 93 2.04 -5.20 7.85
CA ILE A 93 0.69 -5.61 8.23
C ILE A 93 0.76 -7.02 8.81
N THR A 94 0.24 -7.21 10.01
CA THR A 94 0.15 -8.55 10.65
C THR A 94 -1.03 -9.36 10.08
N PRO A 95 -1.10 -10.68 10.31
CA PRO A 95 -2.25 -11.50 9.89
C PRO A 95 -3.60 -10.99 10.41
N GLU A 96 -3.61 -10.40 11.61
CA GLU A 96 -4.78 -9.81 12.27
C GLU A 96 -5.15 -8.42 11.70
N GLY A 97 -4.34 -7.86 10.81
CA GLY A 97 -4.58 -6.58 10.16
C GLY A 97 -4.04 -5.37 10.93
N LEU A 98 -3.16 -5.58 11.93
CA LEU A 98 -2.47 -4.46 12.57
C LEU A 98 -1.50 -3.82 11.57
N VAL A 99 -1.67 -2.51 11.32
CA VAL A 99 -0.86 -1.75 10.37
C VAL A 99 0.19 -0.93 11.11
N THR A 100 1.45 -1.12 10.74
CA THR A 100 2.56 -0.23 11.10
C THR A 100 3.16 0.36 9.83
N THR A 101 3.92 1.46 9.97
CA THR A 101 4.50 2.19 8.84
C THR A 101 6.02 2.29 9.01
N GLU A 102 6.74 2.02 7.92
CA GLU A 102 8.19 2.13 7.87
C GLU A 102 8.59 3.19 6.83
N ASN A 103 9.49 4.09 7.20
CA ASN A 103 10.14 4.97 6.22
C ASN A 103 11.20 4.16 5.46
N TRP A 104 11.06 4.06 4.14
CA TRP A 104 12.00 3.35 3.26
C TRP A 104 12.82 4.29 2.39
N GLU A 105 12.85 5.60 2.68
CA GLU A 105 13.65 6.59 1.95
C GLU A 105 15.09 6.13 1.71
N ASP A 106 15.85 5.83 2.76
CA ASP A 106 17.25 5.36 2.62
C ASP A 106 17.37 4.07 1.80
N ARG A 107 16.34 3.20 1.83
CA ARG A 107 16.32 1.94 1.08
C ARG A 107 16.07 2.21 -0.41
N TYR A 108 15.12 3.08 -0.73
CA TYR A 108 14.87 3.50 -2.12
C TYR A 108 16.07 4.27 -2.68
N ASP A 109 16.71 5.12 -1.89
CA ASP A 109 17.94 5.82 -2.28
C ASP A 109 19.10 4.86 -2.55
N ALA A 110 19.23 3.79 -1.75
CA ALA A 110 20.22 2.75 -2.01
C ALA A 110 19.93 1.97 -3.30
N LEU A 111 18.66 1.74 -3.64
CA LEU A 111 18.25 1.04 -4.87
C LEU A 111 18.42 1.86 -6.16
N ARG A 112 18.40 3.19 -6.06
CA ARG A 112 18.56 4.10 -7.21
C ARG A 112 20.01 4.23 -7.69
N LYS A 113 20.98 3.80 -6.88
CA LYS A 113 22.41 3.84 -7.18
C LYS A 113 22.83 2.62 -8.01
#